data_AF-A0A7W3YC03-F1
#
_entry.id   AF-A0A7W3YC03-F1
#
_cell.length_a   1.000
_cell.length_b   1.000
_cell.length_c   1.000
_cell.angle_alpha   90.00
_cell.angle_beta   90.00
_cell.angle_gamma   90.00
#
_symmetry.space_group_name_H-M   'P 1'
#
loop_
_entity.id
_entity.type
_entity.pdbx_description
1 polymer ?
#
loop_
_entity_poly.entity_id
_entity_poly.type
_entity_poly.pdbx_seq_one_letter_code
_entity_poly.pdbx_strand_id
1 'polypeptide(L)'
;MKKHLLSIIIAAMTLFITLTITDKTAQAMTQKSLNNHVYLVTFINSNGYTTAHQYVFFTTNGKSAYVNVTDTDQSGKPVVNKDSTKEEKAAPRTINRYLIDRKYLNKVTSKKYYKIKGNKVIINNGLITKKSTGKIEKGGKIEKFTANFSNGTQKYDRVLFQMAQRDYQYR
;
A
#
# COMPACT_ATOMS: atom_id res chain seq x y z
N MET A 1 39.04 29.14 -36.33
CA MET A 1 38.03 29.55 -35.32
C MET A 1 36.95 28.47 -35.16
N LYS A 2 37.29 27.29 -34.61
CA LYS A 2 36.35 26.16 -34.43
C LYS A 2 36.41 25.54 -33.02
N LYS A 3 36.91 26.28 -32.02
CA LYS A 3 37.07 25.80 -30.64
C LYS A 3 36.16 26.47 -29.61
N HIS A 4 35.35 27.46 -29.99
CA HIS A 4 34.47 28.19 -29.07
C HIS A 4 32.97 27.93 -29.24
N LEU A 5 32.57 27.20 -30.29
CA LEU A 5 31.16 26.84 -30.51
C LEU A 5 30.71 25.62 -29.69
N LEU A 6 31.65 24.75 -29.28
CA LEU A 6 31.31 23.55 -28.49
C LEU A 6 31.07 23.86 -27.01
N SER A 7 31.68 24.94 -26.49
CA SER A 7 31.52 25.34 -25.08
C SER A 7 30.19 26.04 -24.78
N ILE A 8 29.52 26.59 -25.81
CA ILE A 8 28.24 27.31 -25.63
C ILE A 8 27.06 26.31 -25.60
N ILE A 9 27.15 25.21 -26.33
CA ILE A 9 26.08 24.19 -26.37
C ILE A 9 26.02 23.39 -25.05
N ILE A 10 27.16 23.19 -24.39
CA ILE A 10 27.20 22.49 -23.10
C ILE A 10 26.68 23.39 -21.95
N ALA A 11 26.84 24.72 -22.05
CA ALA A 11 26.34 25.66 -21.06
C ALA A 11 24.81 25.90 -21.14
N ALA A 12 24.18 25.66 -22.29
CA ALA A 12 22.74 25.79 -22.46
C ALA A 12 21.95 24.51 -22.04
N MET A 13 22.59 23.34 -22.03
CA MET A 13 21.96 22.08 -21.60
C MET A 13 21.96 21.88 -20.07
N THR A 14 22.78 22.62 -19.31
CA THR A 14 22.78 22.55 -17.84
C THR A 14 21.78 23.50 -17.18
N LEU A 15 21.07 24.33 -17.95
CA LEU A 15 20.10 25.30 -17.42
C LEU A 15 18.62 24.95 -17.68
N PHE A 16 18.31 23.71 -18.11
CA PHE A 16 16.95 23.26 -18.39
C PHE A 16 16.55 21.94 -17.70
N ILE A 17 17.20 21.58 -16.58
CA ILE A 17 16.81 20.41 -15.76
C ILE A 17 16.27 20.81 -14.37
N THR A 18 16.33 22.07 -13.95
CA THR A 18 15.93 22.46 -12.58
C THR A 18 14.64 23.26 -12.46
N LEU A 19 13.88 23.46 -13.54
CA LEU A 19 12.54 24.04 -13.47
C LEU A 19 11.49 22.93 -13.61
N THR A 20 10.81 22.65 -12.49
CA THR A 20 9.67 21.73 -12.25
C THR A 20 9.94 20.51 -11.36
N ILE A 21 10.90 20.58 -10.43
CA ILE A 21 10.59 20.01 -9.10
C ILE A 21 9.75 21.08 -8.41
N THR A 22 8.46 21.10 -8.73
CA THR A 22 7.52 21.66 -7.78
C THR A 22 7.70 20.78 -6.55
N ASP A 23 8.34 21.31 -5.51
CA ASP A 23 8.24 20.81 -4.15
C ASP A 23 6.76 20.90 -3.75
N LYS A 24 5.92 20.06 -4.34
CA LYS A 24 4.72 19.59 -3.67
C LYS A 24 5.28 18.88 -2.47
N THR A 25 5.34 19.61 -1.36
CA THR A 25 5.57 19.09 -0.02
C THR A 25 4.89 17.73 0.01
N ALA A 26 5.71 16.67 0.03
CA ALA A 26 5.20 15.31 -0.05
C ALA A 26 4.18 15.17 1.08
N GLN A 27 2.90 15.10 0.72
CA GLN A 27 1.83 15.14 1.70
C GLN A 27 2.04 13.94 2.60
N ALA A 28 2.40 14.18 3.85
CA ALA A 28 2.65 13.11 4.80
C ALA A 28 1.40 12.22 4.84
N MET A 29 1.56 10.94 4.56
CA MET A 29 0.44 9.99 4.58
C MET A 29 -0.29 10.09 5.92
N THR A 30 -1.59 10.37 5.86
CA THR A 30 -2.43 10.48 7.05
C THR A 30 -3.42 9.33 7.10
N GLN A 31 -4.00 9.09 8.29
CA GLN A 31 -5.10 8.13 8.40
C GLN A 31 -6.27 8.51 7.47
N LYS A 32 -6.58 9.81 7.35
CA LYS A 32 -7.69 10.31 6.54
C LYS A 32 -7.44 10.06 5.05
N SER A 33 -6.18 10.10 4.61
CA SER A 33 -5.79 9.80 3.23
C SER A 33 -6.13 8.36 2.83
N LEU A 34 -6.27 7.44 3.77
CA LEU A 34 -6.65 6.06 3.44
C LEU A 34 -8.17 5.86 3.35
N ASN A 35 -8.98 6.77 3.89
CA ASN A 35 -10.41 6.58 4.01
C ASN A 35 -11.05 6.43 2.62
N ASN A 36 -12.04 5.54 2.52
CA ASN A 36 -12.76 5.28 1.27
C ASN A 36 -11.86 4.78 0.12
N HIS A 37 -10.77 4.10 0.46
CA HIS A 37 -9.91 3.42 -0.50
C HIS A 37 -9.70 1.96 -0.11
N VAL A 38 -9.44 1.15 -1.13
CA VAL A 38 -9.02 -0.25 -0.99
C VAL A 38 -7.55 -0.38 -1.38
N TYR A 39 -6.78 -1.13 -0.62
CA TYR A 39 -5.37 -1.38 -0.90
C TYR A 39 -5.12 -2.88 -1.04
N LEU A 40 -4.28 -3.25 -2.00
CA LEU A 40 -3.54 -4.50 -1.96
C LEU A 40 -2.28 -4.27 -1.13
N VAL A 41 -2.17 -4.97 -0.02
CA VAL A 41 -1.08 -4.87 0.93
C VAL A 41 -0.20 -6.10 0.82
N THR A 42 1.07 -5.89 0.53
CA THR A 42 2.08 -6.94 0.41
C THR A 42 3.05 -6.86 1.59
N PHE A 43 3.11 -7.94 2.35
CA PHE A 43 4.05 -8.14 3.45
C PHE A 43 5.28 -8.83 2.91
N ILE A 44 6.46 -8.24 3.12
CA ILE A 44 7.73 -8.69 2.55
C ILE A 44 8.70 -8.86 3.73
N ASN A 45 9.42 -9.98 3.75
CA ASN A 45 10.49 -10.21 4.72
C ASN A 45 11.84 -9.67 4.21
N SER A 46 12.84 -9.65 5.09
CA SER A 46 14.15 -9.02 4.82
C SER A 46 14.88 -9.58 3.60
N ASN A 47 14.69 -10.87 3.31
CA ASN A 47 15.32 -11.53 2.17
C ASN A 47 14.49 -11.43 0.87
N GLY A 48 13.28 -10.87 0.94
CA GLY A 48 12.37 -10.70 -0.21
C GLY A 48 11.71 -11.97 -0.73
N TYR A 49 12.04 -13.15 -0.18
CA TYR A 49 11.57 -14.43 -0.68
C TYR A 49 10.20 -14.86 -0.15
N THR A 50 9.80 -14.35 1.03
CA THR A 50 8.49 -14.70 1.60
C THR A 50 7.58 -13.49 1.57
N THR A 51 6.51 -13.60 0.79
CA THR A 51 5.44 -12.62 0.74
C THR A 51 4.15 -13.14 1.36
N ALA A 52 3.30 -12.22 1.79
CA ALA A 52 1.89 -12.49 2.04
C ALA A 52 1.08 -11.30 1.55
N HIS A 53 -0.17 -11.55 1.12
CA HIS A 53 -0.99 -10.56 0.45
C HIS A 53 -2.34 -10.42 1.15
N GLN A 54 -2.81 -9.17 1.28
CA GLN A 54 -4.12 -8.87 1.83
C GLN A 54 -4.77 -7.74 1.07
N TYR A 55 -6.05 -7.88 0.79
CA TYR A 55 -6.90 -6.74 0.48
C TYR A 55 -7.30 -6.04 1.77
N VAL A 56 -7.14 -4.72 1.84
CA VAL A 56 -7.52 -3.90 3.00
C VAL A 56 -8.52 -2.85 2.59
N PHE A 57 -9.66 -2.85 3.25
CA PHE A 57 -10.83 -2.03 2.98
C PHE A 57 -10.92 -0.94 4.04
N PHE A 58 -10.57 0.31 3.69
CA PHE A 58 -10.75 1.43 4.59
C PHE A 58 -12.12 2.06 4.38
N THR A 59 -12.91 2.09 5.43
CA THR A 59 -14.21 2.76 5.45
C THR A 59 -14.06 4.29 5.50
N THR A 60 -15.15 5.01 5.28
CA THR A 60 -15.19 6.49 5.33
C THR A 60 -14.78 7.07 6.68
N ASN A 61 -14.95 6.32 7.78
CA ASN A 61 -14.57 6.74 9.13
C ASN A 61 -13.16 6.24 9.56
N GLY A 62 -12.40 5.64 8.63
CA GLY A 62 -11.04 5.17 8.87
C GLY A 62 -10.95 3.92 9.75
N LYS A 63 -12.04 3.15 9.88
CA LYS A 63 -11.97 1.74 10.29
C LYS A 63 -11.59 0.87 9.09
N SER A 64 -11.02 -0.30 9.34
CA SER A 64 -10.61 -1.21 8.28
C SER A 64 -11.04 -2.65 8.51
N ALA A 65 -11.22 -3.37 7.41
CA ALA A 65 -11.29 -4.82 7.37
C ALA A 65 -10.22 -5.32 6.37
N TYR A 66 -9.85 -6.59 6.48
CA TYR A 66 -8.93 -7.20 5.53
C TYR A 66 -9.43 -8.56 5.06
N VAL A 67 -8.90 -9.00 3.92
CA VAL A 67 -9.13 -10.34 3.35
C VAL A 67 -7.78 -10.89 2.91
N ASN A 68 -7.39 -12.06 3.44
CA ASN A 68 -6.20 -12.78 3.01
C ASN A 68 -6.37 -13.29 1.58
N VAL A 69 -5.33 -13.13 0.76
CA VAL A 69 -5.27 -13.71 -0.58
C VAL A 69 -3.92 -14.37 -0.79
N THR A 70 -3.89 -15.43 -1.59
CA THR A 70 -2.64 -16.12 -1.92
C THR A 70 -1.76 -15.23 -2.79
N ASP A 71 -2.32 -14.69 -3.86
CA ASP A 71 -1.71 -13.69 -4.75
C ASP A 71 -2.83 -13.01 -5.58
N THR A 72 -2.46 -12.10 -6.47
CA THR A 72 -3.35 -11.48 -7.45
C THR A 72 -2.79 -11.58 -8.86
N ASP A 73 -3.66 -11.76 -9.85
CA ASP A 73 -3.25 -11.61 -11.25
C ASP A 73 -3.03 -10.14 -11.64
N GLN A 74 -2.70 -9.89 -12.90
CA GLN A 74 -2.44 -8.54 -13.42
C GLN A 74 -3.63 -7.57 -13.28
N SER A 75 -4.86 -8.09 -13.20
CA SER A 75 -6.08 -7.31 -12.98
C SER A 75 -6.36 -7.03 -11.50
N GLY A 76 -5.53 -7.56 -10.60
CA GLY A 76 -5.76 -7.54 -9.16
C GLY A 76 -6.69 -8.67 -8.69
N LYS A 77 -7.16 -9.56 -9.56
CA LYS A 77 -8.06 -10.63 -9.16
C LYS A 77 -7.35 -11.64 -8.26
N PRO A 78 -7.91 -11.99 -7.09
CA PRO A 78 -7.31 -13.00 -6.22
C PRO A 78 -7.15 -14.32 -6.95
N VAL A 79 -5.93 -14.87 -6.93
CA VAL A 79 -5.63 -16.20 -7.44
C VAL A 79 -6.01 -17.22 -6.38
N VAL A 80 -6.71 -18.28 -6.80
CA VAL A 80 -7.07 -19.41 -5.95
C VAL A 80 -6.49 -20.67 -6.56
N ASN A 81 -5.70 -21.42 -5.78
CA ASN A 81 -5.09 -22.66 -6.22
C ASN A 81 -5.33 -23.78 -5.18
N LYS A 82 -4.72 -24.94 -5.42
CA LYS A 82 -4.88 -26.13 -4.54
C LYS A 82 -4.39 -25.85 -3.11
N ASP A 83 -3.32 -25.08 -2.97
CA ASP A 83 -2.62 -24.79 -1.72
C ASP A 83 -3.26 -23.64 -0.93
N SER A 84 -4.17 -22.87 -1.57
CA SER A 84 -4.95 -21.84 -0.89
C SER A 84 -5.76 -22.40 0.28
N THR A 85 -5.70 -21.69 1.41
CA THR A 85 -6.50 -21.95 2.60
C THR A 85 -7.99 -21.77 2.34
N LYS A 86 -8.84 -22.21 3.28
CA LYS A 86 -10.30 -22.01 3.20
C LYS A 86 -10.68 -20.52 3.12
N GLU A 87 -9.95 -19.67 3.83
CA GLU A 87 -10.19 -18.22 3.82
C GLU A 87 -9.82 -17.60 2.47
N GLU A 88 -8.66 -17.96 1.92
CA GLU A 88 -8.21 -17.46 0.60
C GLU A 88 -9.11 -17.96 -0.53
N LYS A 89 -9.59 -19.21 -0.46
CA LYS A 89 -10.59 -19.75 -1.40
C LYS A 89 -11.90 -18.95 -1.37
N ALA A 90 -12.28 -18.42 -0.22
CA ALA A 90 -13.46 -17.57 -0.06
C ALA A 90 -13.19 -16.08 -0.38
N ALA A 91 -11.94 -15.69 -0.63
CA ALA A 91 -11.55 -14.29 -0.78
C ALA A 91 -12.25 -13.59 -1.95
N PRO A 92 -12.36 -14.16 -3.18
CA PRO A 92 -13.04 -13.48 -4.28
C PRO A 92 -14.47 -13.05 -3.94
N ARG A 93 -15.24 -13.95 -3.30
CA ARG A 93 -16.61 -13.69 -2.86
C ARG A 93 -16.66 -12.64 -1.75
N THR A 94 -15.74 -12.73 -0.79
CA THR A 94 -15.68 -11.82 0.36
C THR A 94 -15.31 -10.40 -0.07
N ILE A 95 -14.32 -10.26 -0.96
CA ILE A 95 -13.89 -9.00 -1.57
C ILE A 95 -15.06 -8.36 -2.31
N ASN A 96 -15.71 -9.10 -3.22
CA ASN A 96 -16.87 -8.58 -3.94
C ASN A 96 -17.97 -8.09 -2.97
N ARG A 97 -18.26 -8.87 -1.92
CA ARG A 97 -19.23 -8.47 -0.89
C ARG A 97 -18.83 -7.19 -0.17
N TYR A 98 -17.57 -7.02 0.22
CA TYR A 98 -17.10 -5.79 0.88
C TYR A 98 -17.15 -4.57 -0.04
N LEU A 99 -16.96 -4.74 -1.35
CA LEU A 99 -17.05 -3.66 -2.33
C LEU A 99 -18.48 -3.16 -2.54
N ILE A 100 -19.46 -4.08 -2.60
CA ILE A 100 -20.86 -3.75 -2.94
C ILE A 100 -21.74 -3.50 -1.72
N ASP A 101 -21.47 -4.13 -0.58
CA ASP A 101 -22.30 -4.08 0.63
C ASP A 101 -21.58 -3.31 1.75
N ARG A 102 -21.71 -1.98 1.71
CA ARG A 102 -21.12 -1.09 2.72
C ARG A 102 -21.67 -1.35 4.13
N LYS A 103 -22.92 -1.81 4.27
CA LYS A 103 -23.52 -2.13 5.58
C LYS A 103 -22.82 -3.34 6.19
N TYR A 104 -22.60 -4.38 5.38
CA TYR A 104 -21.85 -5.56 5.81
C TYR A 104 -20.40 -5.22 6.13
N LEU A 105 -19.72 -4.46 5.26
CA LEU A 105 -18.35 -3.99 5.53
C LEU A 105 -18.27 -3.26 6.88
N ASN A 106 -19.15 -2.28 7.11
CA ASN A 106 -19.17 -1.53 8.36
C ASN A 106 -19.40 -2.43 9.58
N LYS A 107 -20.22 -3.48 9.46
CA LYS A 107 -20.48 -4.47 10.52
C LYS A 107 -19.23 -5.30 10.86
N VAL A 108 -18.47 -5.73 9.86
CA VAL A 108 -17.24 -6.52 10.10
C VAL A 108 -16.05 -5.67 10.54
N THR A 109 -16.09 -4.36 10.25
CA THR A 109 -15.06 -3.39 10.68
C THR A 109 -15.24 -3.02 12.16
N SER A 110 -14.88 -3.91 13.07
CA SER A 110 -14.98 -3.65 14.52
C SER A 110 -13.68 -3.11 15.13
N LYS A 111 -12.52 -3.37 14.51
CA LYS A 111 -11.19 -2.99 15.00
C LYS A 111 -10.40 -2.24 13.91
N LYS A 112 -9.62 -1.22 14.29
CA LYS A 112 -8.65 -0.58 13.39
C LYS A 112 -7.42 -1.49 13.26
N TYR A 113 -7.39 -2.35 12.26
CA TYR A 113 -6.26 -3.24 12.00
C TYR A 113 -5.03 -2.51 11.44
N TYR A 114 -5.28 -1.32 10.88
CA TYR A 114 -4.26 -0.42 10.34
C TYR A 114 -4.52 0.98 10.87
N LYS A 115 -3.49 1.60 11.46
CA LYS A 115 -3.59 2.96 11.98
C LYS A 115 -2.35 3.78 11.62
N ILE A 116 -2.54 4.91 10.96
CA ILE A 116 -1.46 5.89 10.72
C ILE A 116 -1.48 6.95 11.83
N LYS A 117 -0.31 7.25 12.40
CA LYS A 117 -0.08 8.37 13.32
C LYS A 117 1.26 9.04 13.00
N GLY A 118 1.21 10.26 12.44
CA GLY A 118 2.41 10.91 11.91
C GLY A 118 3.04 10.06 10.80
N ASN A 119 4.36 9.88 10.83
CA ASN A 119 5.09 9.04 9.89
C ASN A 119 5.12 7.54 10.28
N LYS A 120 4.17 7.07 11.09
CA LYS A 120 4.15 5.69 11.59
C LYS A 120 2.88 4.98 11.19
N VAL A 121 2.99 3.69 10.84
CA VAL A 121 1.86 2.78 10.70
C VAL A 121 1.87 1.77 11.84
N ILE A 122 0.72 1.51 12.42
CA ILE A 122 0.50 0.48 13.42
C ILE A 122 -0.37 -0.59 12.77
N ILE A 123 0.11 -1.83 12.76
CA ILE A 123 -0.59 -2.96 12.14
C ILE A 123 -0.88 -4.02 13.19
N ASN A 124 -2.08 -4.57 13.12
CA ASN A 124 -2.54 -5.72 13.90
C ASN A 124 -3.57 -6.46 13.02
N ASN A 125 -3.15 -7.39 12.17
CA ASN A 125 -3.95 -7.89 11.05
C ASN A 125 -3.83 -9.42 10.86
N GLY A 126 -3.52 -10.16 11.92
CA GLY A 126 -3.30 -11.60 11.88
C GLY A 126 -1.93 -12.01 11.32
N LEU A 127 -1.42 -11.33 10.29
CA LEU A 127 -0.09 -11.58 9.73
C LEU A 127 1.04 -10.96 10.57
N ILE A 128 0.79 -9.79 11.17
CA ILE A 128 1.66 -9.18 12.18
C ILE A 128 1.05 -9.50 13.55
N THR A 129 1.59 -10.53 14.20
CA THR A 129 1.00 -11.19 15.38
C THR A 129 1.17 -10.38 16.66
N LYS A 130 2.18 -9.51 16.74
CA LYS A 130 2.34 -8.53 17.82
C LYS A 130 2.14 -7.14 17.26
N LYS A 131 1.29 -6.34 17.91
CA LYS A 131 1.05 -4.94 17.55
C LYS A 131 2.38 -4.22 17.37
N SER A 132 2.71 -3.91 16.12
CA SER A 132 4.01 -3.38 15.73
C SER A 132 3.85 -2.03 15.06
N THR A 133 4.88 -1.21 15.18
CA THR A 133 4.90 0.14 14.63
C THR A 133 6.01 0.24 13.59
N GLY A 134 5.64 0.44 12.33
CA GLY A 134 6.56 0.69 11.22
C GLY A 134 6.67 2.19 10.92
N LYS A 135 7.77 2.62 10.31
CA LYS A 135 7.98 3.97 9.79
C LYS A 135 7.59 4.01 8.31
N ILE A 136 6.77 4.97 7.92
CA ILE A 136 6.40 5.23 6.53
C ILE A 136 7.61 5.88 5.84
N GLU A 137 7.96 5.38 4.65
CA GLU A 137 9.03 5.96 3.82
C GLU A 137 8.72 7.41 3.43
N LYS A 138 9.76 8.25 3.39
CA LYS A 138 9.61 9.64 2.91
C LYS A 138 9.15 9.61 1.45
N GLY A 139 8.21 10.48 1.11
CA GLY A 139 7.68 10.59 -0.26
C GLY A 139 6.58 9.58 -0.61
N GLY A 140 6.12 8.77 0.34
CA GLY A 140 4.95 7.91 0.13
C GLY A 140 3.71 8.71 -0.29
N LYS A 141 2.95 8.18 -1.26
CA LYS A 141 1.75 8.81 -1.81
C LYS A 141 0.51 7.95 -1.52
N ILE A 142 -0.67 8.53 -1.73
CA ILE A 142 -1.94 7.84 -1.49
C ILE A 142 -2.09 6.60 -2.37
N GLU A 143 -1.55 6.62 -3.59
CA GLU A 143 -1.57 5.50 -4.54
C GLU A 143 -0.63 4.38 -4.13
N LYS A 144 0.50 4.72 -3.50
CA LYS A 144 1.51 3.76 -3.10
C LYS A 144 2.42 4.31 -2.01
N PHE A 145 2.58 3.56 -0.92
CA PHE A 145 3.55 3.87 0.12
C PHE A 145 4.05 2.60 0.81
N THR A 146 5.22 2.69 1.41
CA THR A 146 5.85 1.58 2.12
C THR A 146 6.00 1.92 3.60
N ALA A 147 5.81 0.93 4.46
CA ALA A 147 6.15 1.01 5.86
C ALA A 147 7.24 -0.02 6.20
N ASN A 148 8.31 0.46 6.84
CA ASN A 148 9.44 -0.35 7.28
C ASN A 148 9.37 -0.57 8.80
N PHE A 149 9.49 -1.82 9.22
CA PHE A 149 9.59 -2.26 10.60
C PHE A 149 11.06 -2.56 10.91
N SER A 150 11.45 -2.41 12.17
CA SER A 150 12.82 -2.72 12.58
C SER A 150 13.11 -4.21 12.37
N ASN A 151 14.27 -4.51 11.79
CA ASN A 151 14.72 -5.88 11.53
C ASN A 151 14.62 -6.75 12.78
N GLY A 152 14.20 -8.00 12.59
CA GLY A 152 14.11 -9.00 13.67
C GLY A 152 12.93 -8.81 14.64
N THR A 153 12.10 -7.77 14.48
CA THR A 153 10.95 -7.56 15.38
C THR A 153 9.69 -8.31 14.95
N GLN A 154 9.55 -8.66 13.67
CA GLN A 154 8.41 -9.35 13.06
C GLN A 154 8.88 -10.23 11.90
N LYS A 155 8.04 -11.18 11.45
CA LYS A 155 8.28 -12.01 10.25
C LYS A 155 8.49 -11.16 8.99
N TYR A 156 7.77 -10.05 8.88
CA TYR A 156 7.81 -9.12 7.77
C TYR A 156 8.36 -7.78 8.25
N ASP A 157 9.42 -7.30 7.60
CA ASP A 157 10.08 -6.04 7.95
C ASP A 157 9.67 -4.91 6.99
N ARG A 158 9.03 -5.21 5.87
CA ARG A 158 8.51 -4.24 4.93
C ARG A 158 7.08 -4.55 4.55
N VAL A 159 6.23 -3.52 4.56
CA VAL A 159 4.82 -3.62 4.17
C VAL A 159 4.53 -2.58 3.11
N LEU A 160 4.25 -3.06 1.89
CA LEU A 160 3.88 -2.22 0.77
C LEU A 160 2.36 -2.07 0.72
N PHE A 161 1.89 -0.82 0.69
CA PHE A 161 0.51 -0.48 0.40
C PHE A 161 0.43 0.02 -1.02
N GLN A 162 -0.34 -0.66 -1.86
CA GLN A 162 -0.64 -0.22 -3.20
C GLN A 162 -2.16 -0.12 -3.36
N MET A 163 -2.64 1.02 -3.83
CA MET A 163 -4.07 1.19 -4.09
C MET A 163 -4.53 0.10 -5.06
N ALA A 164 -5.62 -0.58 -4.70
CA ALA A 164 -6.15 -1.67 -5.50
C ALA A 164 -6.55 -1.20 -6.90
N GLN A 165 -6.52 -2.12 -7.87
CA GLN A 165 -6.97 -1.89 -9.24
C GLN A 165 -8.42 -1.37 -9.27
N ARG A 166 -8.78 -0.68 -10.36
CA ARG A 166 -10.08 0.01 -10.47
C ARG A 166 -11.29 -0.87 -10.14
N ASP A 167 -11.30 -2.12 -10.60
CA ASP A 167 -12.41 -3.06 -10.36
C ASP A 167 -12.49 -3.55 -8.92
N TYR A 168 -11.43 -3.31 -8.14
CA TYR A 168 -11.31 -3.64 -6.72
C TYR A 168 -11.29 -2.38 -5.83
N GLN A 169 -11.65 -1.22 -6.39
CA GLN A 169 -11.99 -0.03 -5.62
C GLN A 169 -13.49 0.03 -5.32
N TYR A 170 -13.87 0.82 -4.32
CA TYR A 170 -15.28 1.14 -4.12
C TYR A 170 -15.84 1.86 -5.36
N ARG A 171 -17.07 1.51 -5.70
CA ARG A 171 -17.88 2.25 -6.68
C ARG A 171 -18.47 3.51 -6.05
#